data_AF-A0A2I1F1F1-F1
#
_entry.id   AF-A0A2I1F1F1-F1
#
_cell.length_a   1.000
_cell.length_b   1.000
_cell.length_c   1.000
_cell.angle_alpha   90.00
_cell.angle_beta   90.00
_cell.angle_gamma   90.00
#
_symmetry.space_group_name_H-M   'P 1'
#
loop_
_entity.id
_entity.type
_entity.pdbx_description
1 polymer ?
#
loop_
_entity_poly.entity_id
_entity_poly.type
_entity_poly.pdbx_seq_one_letter_code
_entity_poly.pdbx_strand_id
1 'polypeptide(L)'
;FSILRDQIPNNNSNHQQFLDNLVTQLLEEANASAKGPPPASKNFIKNLPKVSKSEIKSDDTCIICAENFSANEKVNITKMPCNHMFDKDCILPWLELHNTCPNCRYEVESDDPEWKKKQKEKQIIEDSEEEDPNWMYM
;
A
#
# COMPACT_ATOMS: atom_id res chain seq x y z
N PHE A 1 34.93 -26.29 13.04
CA PHE A 1 36.04 -25.76 12.23
C PHE A 1 35.77 -26.03 10.76
N SER A 2 35.15 -25.05 10.09
CA SER A 2 35.57 -24.53 8.77
C SER A 2 35.64 -25.41 7.52
N ILE A 3 34.78 -26.41 7.32
CA ILE A 3 34.82 -27.15 6.04
C ILE A 3 33.39 -27.32 5.51
N LEU A 4 33.20 -26.88 4.25
CA LEU A 4 31.97 -26.82 3.43
C LEU A 4 31.31 -25.44 3.29
N ARG A 5 32.12 -24.39 3.06
CA ARG A 5 31.63 -23.15 2.41
C ARG A 5 32.14 -22.95 0.97
N ASP A 6 33.09 -23.75 0.50
CA ASP A 6 33.87 -23.40 -0.70
C ASP A 6 33.60 -24.24 -1.95
N GLN A 7 32.37 -24.69 -2.18
CA GLN A 7 32.00 -25.30 -3.47
C GLN A 7 30.59 -24.94 -3.93
N ILE A 8 30.34 -23.64 -4.15
CA ILE A 8 29.42 -23.24 -5.22
C ILE A 8 30.32 -22.77 -6.36
N PRO A 9 30.41 -23.48 -7.49
CA PRO A 9 31.16 -22.99 -8.63
C PRO A 9 30.53 -21.66 -9.07
N ASN A 10 31.32 -20.58 -8.92
CA ASN A 10 31.07 -19.26 -9.49
C ASN A 10 31.10 -19.38 -11.01
N ASN A 11 30.02 -19.90 -11.58
CA ASN A 11 29.74 -19.76 -12.99
C ASN A 11 28.60 -18.76 -13.11
N ASN A 12 28.97 -17.50 -13.31
CA ASN A 12 28.50 -16.65 -14.42
C ASN A 12 28.62 -15.17 -14.03
N SER A 13 29.87 -14.67 -13.97
CA SER A 13 30.16 -13.24 -13.75
C SER A 13 29.40 -12.34 -14.73
N ASN A 14 29.15 -12.83 -15.95
CA ASN A 14 28.45 -12.08 -16.99
C ASN A 14 26.93 -12.05 -16.76
N HIS A 15 26.33 -13.13 -16.23
CA HIS A 15 24.91 -13.15 -15.88
C HIS A 15 24.64 -12.37 -14.60
N GLN A 16 25.54 -12.43 -13.62
CA GLN A 16 25.41 -11.58 -12.44
C GLN A 16 25.48 -10.10 -12.84
N GLN A 17 26.43 -9.72 -13.69
CA GLN A 17 26.51 -8.36 -14.24
C GLN A 17 25.29 -7.98 -15.07
N PHE A 18 24.74 -8.91 -15.86
CA PHE A 18 23.52 -8.67 -16.62
C PHE A 18 22.31 -8.41 -15.71
N LEU A 19 22.15 -9.22 -14.66
CA LEU A 19 21.10 -9.02 -13.67
C LEU A 19 21.27 -7.70 -12.92
N ASP A 20 22.50 -7.35 -12.53
CA ASP A 20 22.79 -6.10 -11.82
C ASP A 20 22.50 -4.87 -12.72
N ASN A 21 22.83 -4.95 -14.01
CA ASN A 21 22.51 -3.89 -14.98
C ASN A 21 21.00 -3.76 -15.20
N LEU A 22 20.29 -4.89 -15.31
CA LEU A 22 18.82 -4.88 -15.45
C LEU A 22 18.14 -4.28 -14.22
N VAL A 23 18.60 -4.66 -13.01
CA VAL A 23 18.11 -4.08 -11.75
C VAL A 23 18.35 -2.57 -11.72
N THR A 24 19.53 -2.11 -12.13
CA THR A 24 19.88 -0.68 -12.16
C THR A 24 18.97 0.09 -13.11
N GLN A 25 18.77 -0.41 -14.33
CA GLN A 25 17.88 0.24 -15.31
C GLN A 25 16.43 0.30 -14.80
N LEU A 26 15.91 -0.78 -14.23
CA LEU A 26 14.55 -0.79 -13.67
C LEU A 26 14.40 0.16 -12.48
N LEU A 27 15.44 0.29 -11.64
CA LEU A 27 15.45 1.24 -10.53
C LEU A 27 15.49 2.69 -11.01
N GLU A 28 16.26 3.00 -12.06
CA GLU A 28 16.31 4.33 -12.67
C GLU A 28 14.98 4.69 -13.35
N GLU A 29 14.37 3.76 -14.09
CA GLU A 29 13.05 3.92 -14.70
C GLU A 29 11.95 4.09 -13.63
N ALA A 30 11.99 3.26 -12.58
CA ALA A 30 11.08 3.39 -11.46
C ALA A 30 11.28 4.73 -10.75
N ASN A 31 12.50 5.18 -10.46
CA ASN A 31 12.72 6.43 -9.75
C ASN A 31 12.35 7.67 -10.61
N ALA A 32 12.52 7.60 -11.93
CA ALA A 32 12.14 8.68 -12.84
C ALA A 32 10.62 8.84 -12.98
N SER A 33 9.84 7.77 -12.75
CA SER A 33 8.38 7.77 -12.93
C SER A 33 7.56 7.50 -11.66
N ALA A 34 8.16 7.02 -10.58
CA ALA A 34 7.46 6.62 -9.36
C ALA A 34 7.31 7.82 -8.42
N LYS A 35 6.33 8.65 -8.72
CA LYS A 35 5.59 9.28 -7.62
C LYS A 35 4.76 8.14 -7.01
N GLY A 36 5.19 7.65 -5.85
CA GLY A 36 4.38 6.71 -5.08
C GLY A 36 2.98 7.29 -4.80
N PRO A 37 2.05 6.48 -4.25
CA PRO A 37 0.73 6.98 -3.89
C PRO A 37 0.87 8.25 -3.05
N PRO A 38 0.13 9.32 -3.39
CA PRO A 38 0.23 10.60 -2.68
C PRO A 38 -0.21 10.43 -1.23
N PRO A 39 0.07 11.38 -0.34
CA PRO A 39 -0.44 11.34 1.03
C PRO A 39 -1.98 11.33 1.07
N ALA A 40 -2.55 10.73 2.12
CA ALA A 40 -3.99 10.79 2.35
C ALA A 40 -4.44 12.24 2.64
N SER A 41 -5.72 12.53 2.40
CA SER A 41 -6.29 13.83 2.68
C SER A 41 -6.20 14.12 4.18
N LYS A 42 -6.00 15.40 4.54
CA LYS A 42 -5.98 15.80 5.95
C LYS A 42 -7.32 15.53 6.63
N ASN A 43 -8.41 15.58 5.86
CA ASN A 43 -9.76 15.32 6.35
C ASN A 43 -9.95 13.84 6.68
N PHE A 44 -9.45 12.94 5.84
CA PHE A 44 -9.48 11.51 6.05
C PHE A 44 -8.73 11.11 7.31
N ILE A 45 -7.49 11.58 7.45
CA ILE A 45 -6.63 11.29 8.61
C ILE A 45 -7.31 11.73 9.93
N LYS A 46 -7.94 12.92 9.94
CA LYS A 46 -8.63 13.44 11.12
C LYS A 46 -9.87 12.64 11.50
N ASN A 47 -10.61 12.15 10.49
CA ASN A 47 -11.88 11.45 10.67
C ASN A 47 -11.73 9.91 10.64
N LEU A 48 -10.52 9.39 10.87
CA LEU A 48 -10.28 7.96 10.99
C LEU A 48 -11.22 7.35 12.04
N PRO A 49 -12.01 6.32 11.68
CA PRO A 49 -13.03 5.78 12.56
C PRO A 49 -12.39 5.00 13.71
N LYS A 50 -12.80 5.31 14.93
CA LYS A 50 -12.35 4.58 16.12
C LYS A 50 -13.14 3.28 16.26
N VAL A 51 -12.43 2.16 16.38
CA VAL A 51 -13.02 0.83 16.59
C VAL A 51 -13.22 0.59 18.08
N SER A 52 -14.40 0.07 18.45
CA SER A 52 -14.66 -0.35 19.82
C SER A 52 -14.01 -1.70 20.11
N LYS A 53 -13.51 -1.91 21.33
CA LYS A 53 -12.87 -3.20 21.69
C LYS A 53 -13.80 -4.41 21.59
N SER A 54 -15.11 -4.19 21.70
CA SER A 54 -16.12 -5.24 21.50
C SER A 54 -16.16 -5.81 20.10
N GLU A 55 -15.65 -5.08 19.10
CA GLU A 55 -15.59 -5.53 17.71
C GLU A 55 -14.31 -6.32 17.38
N ILE A 56 -13.38 -6.39 18.33
CA ILE A 56 -12.03 -6.91 18.13
C ILE A 56 -11.95 -8.33 18.67
N LYS A 57 -11.44 -9.24 17.85
CA LYS A 57 -11.22 -10.62 18.28
C LYS A 57 -9.89 -10.75 18.99
N SER A 58 -9.76 -11.77 19.82
CA SER A 58 -8.54 -12.04 20.58
C SER A 58 -7.32 -12.34 19.71
N ASP A 59 -7.50 -12.69 18.43
CA ASP A 59 -6.46 -13.01 17.45
C ASP A 59 -6.15 -11.86 16.50
N ASP A 60 -6.89 -10.75 16.54
CA ASP A 60 -6.65 -9.61 15.68
C ASP A 60 -5.36 -8.88 16.10
N THR A 61 -4.49 -8.62 15.12
CA THR A 61 -3.16 -8.02 15.31
C THR A 61 -2.95 -6.86 14.35
N CYS A 62 -2.15 -5.88 14.76
CA CYS A 62 -1.72 -4.83 13.86
C CYS A 62 -0.57 -5.34 12.98
N ILE A 63 -0.73 -5.31 11.65
CA ILE A 63 0.31 -5.80 10.73
C ILE A 63 1.58 -4.93 10.69
N ILE A 64 1.54 -3.73 11.27
CA ILE A 64 2.66 -2.78 11.25
C ILE A 64 3.62 -3.07 12.41
N CYS A 65 3.10 -3.19 13.64
CA CYS A 65 3.90 -3.48 14.84
C CYS A 65 3.92 -4.97 15.20
N ALA A 66 3.08 -5.80 14.56
CA ALA A 66 2.86 -7.22 14.85
C ALA A 66 2.35 -7.51 16.28
N GLU A 67 1.79 -6.51 16.96
CA GLU A 67 1.20 -6.67 18.30
C GLU A 67 -0.30 -6.97 18.23
N ASN A 68 -0.78 -7.67 19.26
CA ASN A 68 -2.19 -8.01 19.40
C ASN A 68 -2.97 -6.83 20.00
N PHE A 69 -4.11 -6.50 19.41
CA PHE A 69 -4.96 -5.41 19.86
C PHE A 69 -5.49 -5.61 21.30
N SER A 70 -5.67 -6.86 21.73
CA SER A 70 -6.10 -7.20 23.09
C SER A 70 -5.00 -7.08 24.14
N ALA A 71 -3.72 -7.06 23.73
CA ALA A 71 -2.59 -7.04 24.65
C ALA A 71 -2.42 -5.67 25.34
N ASN A 72 -2.90 -4.58 24.72
CA ASN A 72 -2.71 -3.24 25.24
C ASN A 72 -4.04 -2.49 25.38
N GLU A 73 -4.50 -2.36 26.63
CA GLU A 73 -5.77 -1.73 26.98
C GLU A 73 -5.86 -0.26 26.51
N LYS A 74 -4.73 0.44 26.34
CA LYS A 74 -4.70 1.88 26.04
C LYS A 74 -4.56 2.20 24.55
N VAL A 75 -4.38 1.20 23.70
CA VAL A 75 -4.18 1.41 22.26
C VAL A 75 -5.48 1.84 21.59
N ASN A 76 -5.41 2.91 20.82
CA ASN A 76 -6.51 3.35 19.98
C ASN A 76 -6.45 2.61 18.66
N ILE A 77 -7.55 1.99 18.27
CA ILE A 77 -7.61 1.15 17.08
C ILE A 77 -8.51 1.84 16.08
N THR A 78 -8.09 1.81 14.83
CA THR A 78 -8.81 2.40 13.71
C THR A 78 -9.00 1.40 12.59
N LYS A 79 -10.00 1.65 11.76
CA LYS A 79 -10.35 0.78 10.64
C LYS A 79 -10.37 1.56 9.33
N MET A 80 -9.75 1.02 8.30
CA MET A 80 -9.79 1.58 6.95
C MET A 80 -11.14 1.24 6.27
N PRO A 81 -11.57 1.97 5.23
CA PRO A 81 -12.80 1.65 4.47
C PRO A 81 -12.78 0.25 3.85
N CYS A 82 -11.59 -0.30 3.58
CA CYS A 82 -11.39 -1.69 3.14
C CYS A 82 -11.46 -2.73 4.27
N ASN A 83 -11.92 -2.34 5.47
CA ASN A 83 -12.08 -3.14 6.68
C ASN A 83 -10.81 -3.60 7.43
N HIS A 84 -9.61 -3.27 6.95
CA HIS A 84 -8.37 -3.56 7.68
C HIS A 84 -8.20 -2.67 8.91
N MET A 85 -7.77 -3.27 10.03
CA MET A 85 -7.58 -2.59 11.30
C MET A 85 -6.10 -2.38 11.62
N PHE A 86 -5.81 -1.28 12.30
CA PHE A 86 -4.47 -0.89 12.71
C PHE A 86 -4.53 -0.12 14.03
N ASP A 87 -3.41 -0.09 14.75
CA ASP A 87 -3.24 0.92 15.79
C ASP A 87 -3.21 2.28 15.11
N LYS A 88 -3.91 3.24 15.71
CA LYS A 88 -3.98 4.60 15.20
C LYS A 88 -2.57 5.19 15.04
N ASP A 89 -1.72 4.99 16.03
CA ASP A 89 -0.35 5.53 16.03
C ASP A 89 0.55 4.84 14.99
N CYS A 90 0.24 3.59 14.62
CA CYS A 90 0.97 2.86 13.58
C CYS A 90 0.57 3.29 12.17
N ILE A 91 -0.72 3.51 11.92
CA ILE A 91 -1.22 3.85 10.56
C ILE A 91 -1.07 5.33 10.21
N LEU A 92 -1.03 6.23 11.21
CA LEU A 92 -0.94 7.67 10.96
C LEU A 92 0.31 8.07 10.17
N PRO A 93 1.55 7.67 10.55
CA PRO A 93 2.74 8.00 9.77
C PRO A 93 2.69 7.48 8.34
N TRP A 94 2.04 6.33 8.13
CA TRP A 94 1.86 5.78 6.79
C TRP A 94 0.92 6.65 5.95
N LEU A 95 -0.22 7.06 6.50
CA LEU A 95 -1.21 7.88 5.78
C LEU A 95 -0.70 9.30 5.48
N GLU A 96 0.24 9.80 6.26
CA GLU A 96 0.95 11.06 5.99
C GLU A 96 1.87 10.99 4.76
N LEU A 97 2.22 9.79 4.30
CA LEU A 97 3.06 9.55 3.13
C LEU A 97 2.30 8.92 1.96
N HIS A 98 1.31 8.09 2.25
CA HIS A 98 0.60 7.26 1.28
C HIS A 98 -0.90 7.17 1.58
N ASN A 99 -1.74 7.42 0.58
CA ASN A 99 -3.20 7.29 0.66
C ASN A 99 -3.65 5.85 0.43
N THR A 100 -2.84 4.85 0.78
CA THR A 100 -3.14 3.43 0.51
C THR A 100 -3.12 2.61 1.78
N CYS A 101 -3.99 1.61 1.87
CA CYS A 101 -3.96 0.63 2.94
C CYS A 101 -2.67 -0.21 2.89
N PRO A 102 -1.88 -0.32 3.98
CA PRO A 102 -0.67 -1.15 4.01
C PRO A 102 -0.93 -2.64 3.73
N ASN A 103 -2.14 -3.12 3.99
CA ASN A 103 -2.51 -4.53 3.79
C ASN A 103 -2.89 -4.82 2.34
N CYS A 104 -3.89 -4.10 1.81
CA CYS A 104 -4.51 -4.42 0.53
C CYS A 104 -4.36 -3.35 -0.56
N ARG A 105 -3.61 -2.27 -0.29
CA ARG A 105 -3.38 -1.15 -1.20
C ARG A 105 -4.62 -0.36 -1.63
N TYR A 106 -5.77 -0.59 -0.98
CA TYR A 106 -6.97 0.21 -1.21
C TYR A 106 -6.66 1.71 -1.03
N GLU A 107 -6.96 2.50 -2.06
CA GLU A 107 -6.74 3.95 -2.08
C GLU A 107 -7.86 4.69 -1.34
N VAL A 108 -7.49 5.71 -0.58
CA VAL A 108 -8.41 6.65 0.08
C VAL A 108 -8.23 8.05 -0.49
N GLU A 109 -9.12 8.96 -0.13
CA GLU A 109 -9.07 10.35 -0.61
C GLU A 109 -7.69 11.00 -0.37
N SER A 110 -7.20 11.75 -1.36
CA SER A 110 -5.98 12.55 -1.28
C SER A 110 -6.26 14.01 -1.61
N ASP A 111 -5.50 14.92 -1.01
CA ASP A 111 -5.54 16.35 -1.34
C ASP A 111 -4.71 16.68 -2.59
N ASP A 112 -3.93 15.74 -3.11
CA ASP A 112 -3.03 15.91 -4.24
C ASP A 112 -3.77 16.28 -5.55
N PRO A 113 -3.32 17.32 -6.29
CA PRO A 113 -3.97 17.75 -7.52
C PRO A 113 -3.92 16.71 -8.64
N GLU A 114 -2.84 15.96 -8.78
CA GLU A 114 -2.70 14.92 -9.80
C GLU A 114 -3.65 13.75 -9.49
N TRP A 115 -3.78 13.37 -8.22
CA TRP A 115 -4.76 12.37 -7.79
C TRP A 115 -6.20 12.78 -8.10
N LYS A 116 -6.58 14.02 -7.78
CA LYS A 116 -7.94 14.54 -8.08
C LYS A 116 -8.24 14.54 -9.58
N LYS A 117 -7.24 14.91 -10.41
CA LYS A 117 -7.37 14.85 -11.87
C LYS A 117 -7.60 13.42 -12.36
N LYS A 118 -6.80 12.46 -11.87
CA LYS A 118 -6.91 11.03 -12.21
C LYS A 118 -8.28 10.46 -11.82
N GLN A 119 -8.80 10.79 -10.65
CA GLN A 119 -10.13 10.34 -10.23
C GLN A 119 -11.25 10.90 -11.13
N LYS A 120 -11.15 12.19 -11.50
CA LYS A 120 -12.12 12.82 -12.42
C LYS A 120 -12.09 12.17 -13.81
N GLU A 121 -10.90 11.85 -14.31
CA GLU A 121 -10.73 11.15 -15.58
C GLU A 121 -11.33 9.73 -15.54
N LYS A 122 -11.09 8.99 -14.46
CA LYS A 122 -11.69 7.66 -14.26
C LYS A 122 -13.21 7.70 -14.24
N GLN A 123 -13.79 8.70 -13.57
CA GLN A 123 -15.24 8.90 -13.54
C GLN A 123 -15.81 9.21 -14.92
N ILE A 124 -15.14 10.04 -15.72
CA ILE A 124 -15.56 10.35 -17.10
C ILE A 124 -15.56 9.09 -17.97
N ILE A 125 -14.58 8.19 -17.79
CA ILE A 125 -14.50 6.92 -18.52
C ILE A 125 -15.65 5.99 -18.11
N GLU A 126 -15.89 5.81 -16.80
CA GLU A 126 -16.99 4.98 -16.27
C GLU A 126 -18.36 5.47 -16.79
N ASP A 127 -18.61 6.78 -16.77
CA ASP A 127 -19.86 7.37 -17.29
C ASP A 127 -20.03 7.15 -18.80
N SER A 128 -18.92 7.04 -19.56
CA SER A 128 -18.96 6.81 -21.02
C SER A 128 -19.20 5.35 -21.43
N GLU A 129 -18.84 4.40 -20.56
CA GLU A 129 -19.02 2.96 -20.81
C GLU A 129 -20.47 2.50 -20.58
N GLU A 130 -21.22 3.20 -19.73
CA GLU A 130 -22.65 2.91 -19.48
C GLU A 130 -23.59 3.40 -20.60
N GLU A 131 -23.14 4.33 -21.45
CA GLU A 131 -23.93 4.88 -22.56
C GLU A 131 -23.80 4.12 -23.90
N ASP A 132 -23.00 3.05 -23.98
CA ASP A 132 -22.92 2.18 -25.18
C ASP A 132 -23.59 0.82 -24.94
N PRO A 133 -24.87 0.63 -25.31
CA PRO A 133 -25.57 -0.66 -25.19
C PRO A 133 -24.92 -1.82 -25.97
N ASN A 134 -23.93 -1.53 -26.82
CA ASN A 134 -23.33 -2.50 -27.72
C ASN A 134 -21.91 -2.94 -27.30
N TRP A 135 -21.41 -2.54 -26.12
CA TRP A 135 -20.09 -2.99 -25.61
C TRP A 135 -19.97 -4.51 -25.45
N MET A 136 -21.11 -5.21 -25.30
CA MET A 136 -21.18 -6.67 -25.14
C MET A 136 -21.22 -7.45 -26.47
N TYR A 137 -21.31 -6.75 -27.61
CA TYR A 137 -21.41 -7.35 -28.96
C TYR A 137 -20.21 -7.03 -29.87
N MET A 138 -19.10 -6.56 -29.29
CA MET A 138 -17.78 -6.56 -29.92
C MET A 138 -16.91 -7.70 -29.41
#